data_AF-A0A2V9WC53-F1
#
_entry.id   AF-A0A2V9WC53-F1
#
_cell.length_a   1.000
_cell.length_b   1.000
_cell.length_c   1.000
_cell.angle_alpha   90.00
_cell.angle_beta   90.00
_cell.angle_gamma   90.00
#
_symmetry.space_group_name_H-M   'P 1'
#
loop_
_entity.id
_entity.type
_entity.pdbx_description
1 polymer ?
#
loop_
_entity_poly.entity_id
_entity_poly.type
_entity_poly.pdbx_seq_one_letter_code
_entity_poly.pdbx_strand_id
1 'polypeptide(L)'
;MNKNLRVLMLAGVALALLSSVGCNKLRARDQLNKGVQSYKNSKYEEAINHFQQAVELDPSLLNARMYLATAYAQQYIPGADSPDNNRMAEQAIEQYNKVLEANPSRDQRVNAAKGVAYLYLNMRKFDEAKKYYRMASAVDPNDPEPYYSVGVIDWTASYQPRMEARAKLGLKPEENLNPKDKEQKKVCIELKQKNTPAIQEGIESLNKAIQLRPDYDDAMAYMNLMYREKADVECDDLATRAEDLKTADHWVDQTLLTKKAKAEKQPGQQGITADQSK
;
A
#
# COMPACT_ATOMS: atom_id res chain seq x y z
N MET A 1 62.12 0.51 22.40
CA MET A 1 60.82 -0.18 22.37
C MET A 1 60.36 -0.28 20.92
N ASN A 2 60.39 -1.50 20.38
CA ASN A 2 60.60 -1.81 18.96
C ASN A 2 59.40 -1.52 18.04
N LYS A 3 59.65 -0.84 16.91
CA LYS A 3 58.68 -0.67 15.81
C LYS A 3 58.01 -1.99 15.40
N ASN A 4 58.77 -3.10 15.39
CA ASN A 4 58.27 -4.42 15.03
C ASN A 4 57.24 -4.98 16.03
N LEU A 5 57.39 -4.67 17.33
CA LEU A 5 56.42 -5.07 18.36
C LEU A 5 55.12 -4.26 18.24
N ARG A 6 55.21 -2.98 17.85
CA ARG A 6 54.03 -2.15 17.56
C ARG A 6 53.28 -2.64 16.31
N VAL A 7 53.99 -3.03 15.24
CA VAL A 7 53.38 -3.58 14.01
C VAL A 7 52.69 -4.92 14.27
N LEU A 8 53.31 -5.82 15.04
CA LEU A 8 52.71 -7.10 15.42
C LEU A 8 51.48 -6.93 16.34
N MET A 9 51.53 -6.01 17.30
CA MET A 9 50.37 -5.65 18.13
C MET A 9 49.22 -5.08 17.29
N LEU A 10 49.51 -4.15 16.37
CA LEU A 10 48.50 -3.58 15.47
C LEU A 10 47.90 -4.65 14.54
N ALA A 11 48.71 -5.58 14.03
CA ALA A 11 48.24 -6.70 13.22
C ALA A 11 47.36 -7.68 14.02
N GLY A 12 47.73 -8.00 15.26
CA GLY A 12 46.93 -8.86 16.15
C GLY A 12 45.59 -8.25 16.54
N VAL A 13 45.56 -6.93 16.82
CA VAL A 13 44.31 -6.19 17.08
C VAL A 13 43.43 -6.15 15.83
N ALA A 14 44.00 -5.92 14.65
CA ALA A 14 43.27 -5.95 13.39
C ALA A 14 42.66 -7.34 13.10
N LEU A 15 43.39 -8.43 13.34
CA LEU A 15 42.89 -9.79 13.16
C LEU A 15 41.73 -10.14 14.11
N ALA A 16 41.82 -9.72 15.39
CA ALA A 16 40.76 -9.92 16.38
C ALA A 16 39.50 -9.09 16.09
N LEU A 17 39.66 -7.89 15.54
CA LEU A 17 38.55 -7.06 15.08
C LEU A 17 37.87 -7.68 13.84
N LEU A 18 38.63 -8.26 12.91
CA LEU A 18 38.07 -8.91 11.73
C LEU A 18 37.31 -10.20 12.07
N SER A 19 37.81 -10.99 13.02
CA SER A 19 37.14 -12.24 13.44
C SER A 19 35.84 -11.98 14.20
N SER A 20 35.80 -10.96 15.07
CA SER A 20 34.58 -10.58 15.81
C SER A 20 33.48 -10.05 14.88
N VAL A 21 33.82 -9.22 13.88
CA VAL A 21 32.86 -8.75 12.86
C VAL A 21 32.30 -9.91 12.03
N GLY A 22 33.13 -10.88 11.63
CA GLY A 22 32.68 -12.06 10.91
C GLY A 22 31.69 -12.93 11.72
N CYS A 23 31.97 -13.13 13.00
CA CYS A 23 31.07 -13.86 13.92
C CYS A 23 29.73 -13.15 14.10
N ASN A 24 29.72 -11.82 14.23
CA ASN A 24 28.48 -11.06 14.39
C ASN A 24 27.59 -11.15 13.14
N LYS A 25 28.17 -11.07 11.93
CA LYS A 25 27.42 -11.25 10.68
C LYS A 25 26.78 -12.64 10.54
N LEU A 26 27.48 -13.68 10.97
CA LEU A 26 26.94 -15.05 10.97
C LEU A 26 25.77 -15.18 11.97
N ARG A 27 25.95 -14.65 13.19
CA ARG A 27 24.88 -14.63 14.20
C ARG A 27 23.68 -13.80 13.74
N ALA A 28 23.88 -12.68 13.07
CA ALA A 28 22.81 -11.85 12.53
C ALA A 28 21.96 -12.63 11.51
N ARG A 29 22.60 -13.41 10.63
CA ARG A 29 21.88 -14.27 9.66
C ARG A 29 21.13 -15.42 10.31
N ASP A 30 21.70 -16.02 11.36
CA ASP A 30 21.01 -17.04 12.16
C ASP A 30 19.75 -16.46 12.82
N GLN A 31 19.87 -15.29 13.46
CA GLN A 31 18.73 -14.57 14.04
C GLN A 31 17.69 -14.20 12.98
N LEU A 32 18.11 -13.73 11.81
CA LEU A 32 17.21 -13.48 10.69
C LEU A 32 16.43 -14.75 10.29
N ASN A 33 17.11 -15.89 10.15
CA ASN A 33 16.45 -17.14 9.75
C ASN A 33 15.43 -17.62 10.80
N LYS A 34 15.77 -17.52 12.10
CA LYS A 34 14.85 -17.81 13.20
C LYS A 34 13.64 -16.89 13.15
N GLY A 35 13.85 -15.59 12.97
CA GLY A 35 12.76 -14.62 12.82
C GLY A 35 11.85 -14.93 11.63
N VAL A 36 12.41 -15.31 10.47
CA VAL A 36 11.63 -15.72 9.29
C VAL A 36 10.79 -16.97 9.61
N GLN A 37 11.34 -17.93 10.34
CA GLN A 37 10.59 -19.13 10.74
C GLN A 37 9.44 -18.78 11.70
N SER A 38 9.68 -17.95 12.71
CA SER A 38 8.65 -17.51 13.64
C SER A 38 7.56 -16.70 12.92
N TYR A 39 7.94 -15.83 11.99
CA TYR A 39 7.00 -15.06 11.15
C TYR A 39 6.10 -15.97 10.31
N LYS A 40 6.67 -16.97 9.63
CA LYS A 40 5.90 -17.96 8.85
C LYS A 40 4.93 -18.78 9.69
N ASN A 41 5.24 -18.95 10.97
CA ASN A 41 4.37 -19.62 11.95
C ASN A 41 3.40 -18.63 12.64
N SER A 42 3.26 -17.40 12.13
CA SER A 42 2.43 -16.32 12.68
C SER A 42 2.79 -15.90 14.12
N LYS A 43 3.99 -16.23 14.59
CA LYS A 43 4.52 -15.83 15.90
C LYS A 43 5.24 -14.50 15.77
N TYR A 44 4.48 -13.43 15.55
CA TYR A 44 5.02 -12.13 15.15
C TYR A 44 5.89 -11.46 16.23
N GLU A 45 5.52 -11.54 17.51
CA GLU A 45 6.35 -10.99 18.61
C GLU A 45 7.72 -11.68 18.69
N GLU A 46 7.74 -13.01 18.59
CA GLU A 46 8.97 -13.81 18.56
C GLU A 46 9.82 -13.45 17.33
N ALA A 47 9.17 -13.27 16.17
CA ALA A 47 9.84 -12.83 14.94
C ALA A 47 10.46 -11.44 15.10
N ILE A 48 9.74 -10.48 15.69
CA ILE A 48 10.23 -9.13 15.98
C ILE A 48 11.49 -9.19 16.84
N ASN A 49 11.48 -9.98 17.92
CA ASN A 49 12.65 -10.13 18.80
C ASN A 49 13.87 -10.67 18.05
N HIS A 50 13.69 -11.70 17.23
CA HIS A 50 14.76 -12.25 16.41
C HIS A 50 15.28 -11.26 15.36
N PHE A 51 14.39 -10.52 14.70
CA PHE A 51 14.80 -9.52 13.72
C PHE A 51 15.50 -8.32 14.37
N GLN A 52 15.08 -7.87 15.55
CA GLN A 52 15.79 -6.84 16.32
C GLN A 52 17.22 -7.29 16.64
N GLN A 53 17.41 -8.50 17.16
CA GLN A 53 18.74 -9.06 17.43
C GLN A 53 19.59 -9.15 16.14
N ALA A 54 19.00 -9.53 15.02
CA ALA A 54 19.70 -9.56 13.74
C ALA A 54 20.19 -8.16 13.32
N VAL A 55 19.34 -7.14 13.49
CA VAL A 55 19.66 -5.73 13.18
C VAL A 55 20.70 -5.16 14.13
N GLU A 56 20.69 -5.53 15.41
CA GLU A 56 21.70 -5.12 16.39
C GLU A 56 23.08 -5.74 16.08
N LEU A 57 23.10 -7.02 15.71
CA LEU A 57 24.32 -7.76 15.37
C LEU A 57 24.95 -7.31 14.05
N ASP A 58 24.12 -7.02 13.04
CA ASP A 58 24.56 -6.45 11.76
C ASP A 58 23.59 -5.36 11.28
N PRO A 59 23.83 -4.09 11.65
CA PRO A 59 22.99 -2.97 11.23
C PRO A 59 22.92 -2.75 9.71
N SER A 60 23.88 -3.32 8.96
CA SER A 60 23.95 -3.25 7.48
C SER A 60 23.15 -4.35 6.79
N LEU A 61 22.63 -5.34 7.53
CA LEU A 61 21.79 -6.40 6.99
C LEU A 61 20.38 -5.88 6.70
N LEU A 62 20.23 -5.16 5.58
CA LEU A 62 18.96 -4.50 5.21
C LEU A 62 17.77 -5.46 5.12
N ASN A 63 18.00 -6.72 4.76
CA ASN A 63 16.94 -7.74 4.78
C ASN A 63 16.37 -7.93 6.19
N ALA A 64 17.18 -7.94 7.24
CA ALA A 64 16.69 -8.04 8.62
C ALA A 64 15.85 -6.82 9.00
N ARG A 65 16.25 -5.61 8.57
CA ARG A 65 15.42 -4.40 8.76
C ARG A 65 14.11 -4.46 8.00
N MET A 66 14.11 -4.93 6.75
CA MET A 66 12.88 -5.12 5.96
C MET A 66 11.91 -6.10 6.64
N TYR A 67 12.42 -7.24 7.12
CA TYR A 67 11.60 -8.21 7.84
C TYR A 67 11.09 -7.67 9.18
N LEU A 68 11.92 -6.92 9.92
CA LEU A 68 11.49 -6.24 11.14
C LEU A 68 10.35 -5.24 10.86
N ALA A 69 10.51 -4.41 9.82
CA ALA A 69 9.48 -3.45 9.41
C ALA A 69 8.17 -4.15 9.03
N THR A 70 8.26 -5.25 8.28
CA THR A 70 7.10 -6.06 7.87
C THR A 70 6.42 -6.69 9.08
N ALA A 71 7.18 -7.20 10.05
CA ALA A 71 6.64 -7.80 11.27
C ALA A 71 5.90 -6.78 12.15
N TYR A 72 6.43 -5.56 12.28
CA TYR A 72 5.71 -4.45 12.91
C TYR A 72 4.44 -4.07 12.14
N ALA A 73 4.53 -3.94 10.81
CA ALA A 73 3.37 -3.61 9.97
C ALA A 73 2.25 -4.65 10.08
N GLN A 74 2.59 -5.93 10.26
CA GLN A 74 1.63 -7.02 10.45
C GLN A 74 0.92 -6.99 11.80
N GLN A 75 1.52 -6.34 12.81
CA GLN A 75 0.91 -6.12 14.13
C GLN A 75 0.04 -4.86 14.18
N TYR A 76 0.14 -3.98 13.18
CA TYR A 76 -0.72 -2.81 13.07
C TYR A 76 -2.13 -3.21 12.61
N ILE A 77 -3.13 -2.71 13.33
CA ILE A 77 -4.55 -2.91 13.08
C ILE A 77 -5.15 -1.60 12.55
N PRO A 78 -5.55 -1.52 11.27
CA PRO A 78 -6.19 -0.34 10.71
C PRO A 78 -7.46 0.06 11.48
N GLY A 79 -7.61 1.35 11.75
CA GLY A 79 -8.78 1.91 12.44
C GLY A 79 -8.80 1.78 13.97
N ALA A 80 -7.87 1.02 14.57
CA ALA A 80 -7.72 0.99 16.03
C ALA A 80 -6.82 2.15 16.51
N ASP A 81 -7.33 3.01 17.39
CA ASP A 81 -6.55 4.10 17.96
C ASP A 81 -6.11 3.77 19.40
N SER A 82 -5.05 2.97 19.51
CA SER A 82 -4.40 2.69 20.78
C SER A 82 -2.91 3.05 20.70
N PRO A 83 -2.28 3.47 21.82
CA PRO A 83 -0.85 3.79 21.82
C PRO A 83 0.03 2.65 21.31
N ASP A 84 -0.28 1.40 21.69
CA ASP A 84 0.47 0.23 21.24
C ASP A 84 0.30 -0.02 19.74
N ASN A 85 -0.92 0.12 19.21
CA ASN A 85 -1.19 -0.04 17.79
C ASN A 85 -0.46 1.02 16.95
N ASN A 86 -0.56 2.29 17.36
CA ASN A 86 0.11 3.39 16.67
C ASN A 86 1.64 3.22 16.71
N ARG A 87 2.18 2.74 17.84
CA ARG A 87 3.61 2.43 17.97
C ARG A 87 4.05 1.36 16.96
N MET A 88 3.25 0.33 16.70
CA MET A 88 3.59 -0.69 15.68
C MET A 88 3.74 -0.06 14.28
N ALA A 89 2.81 0.82 13.88
CA ALA A 89 2.91 1.53 12.61
C ALA A 89 4.15 2.44 12.55
N GLU A 90 4.42 3.20 13.62
CA GLU A 90 5.57 4.10 13.72
C GLU A 90 6.89 3.34 13.62
N GLN A 91 7.03 2.22 14.35
CA GLN A 91 8.22 1.38 14.30
C GLN A 91 8.42 0.75 12.92
N ALA A 92 7.34 0.32 12.27
CA ALA A 92 7.41 -0.20 10.89
C ALA A 92 7.90 0.87 9.90
N ILE A 93 7.30 2.06 9.94
CA ILE A 93 7.70 3.20 9.08
C ILE A 93 9.16 3.57 9.33
N GLU A 94 9.60 3.64 10.59
CA GLU A 94 10.97 3.95 10.95
C GLU A 94 11.97 2.94 10.34
N GLN A 95 11.70 1.63 10.45
CA GLN A 95 12.59 0.62 9.89
C GLN A 95 12.61 0.63 8.36
N TYR A 96 11.47 0.84 7.69
CA TYR A 96 11.46 1.01 6.24
C TYR A 96 12.25 2.25 5.79
N ASN A 97 12.11 3.38 6.48
CA ASN A 97 12.87 4.58 6.16
C ASN A 97 14.38 4.38 6.33
N LYS A 98 14.80 3.68 7.39
CA LYS A 98 16.22 3.27 7.56
C LYS A 98 16.73 2.41 6.40
N VAL A 99 15.88 1.59 5.78
CA VAL A 99 16.25 0.85 4.55
C VAL A 99 16.39 1.82 3.37
N LEU A 100 15.45 2.75 3.19
CA LEU A 100 15.48 3.74 2.11
C LEU A 100 16.71 4.66 2.15
N GLU A 101 17.22 4.95 3.35
CA GLU A 101 18.40 5.78 3.61
C GLU A 101 19.74 5.03 3.38
N ALA A 102 19.76 3.70 3.45
CA ALA A 102 20.98 2.89 3.54
C ALA A 102 21.50 2.32 2.21
N ASN A 103 21.26 3.01 1.08
CA ASN A 103 21.58 2.55 -0.29
C ASN A 103 21.02 1.14 -0.61
N PRO A 104 19.68 0.97 -0.55
CA PRO A 104 19.05 -0.32 -0.79
C PRO A 104 19.19 -0.77 -2.24
N SER A 105 19.04 -2.07 -2.50
CA SER A 105 18.79 -2.58 -3.84
C SER A 105 17.51 -1.96 -4.41
N ARG A 106 17.34 -2.06 -5.74
CA ARG A 106 16.12 -1.59 -6.40
C ARG A 106 14.86 -2.17 -5.76
N ASP A 107 14.81 -3.49 -5.59
CA ASP A 107 13.63 -4.17 -5.05
C ASP A 107 13.38 -3.83 -3.57
N GLN A 108 14.45 -3.68 -2.78
CA GLN A 108 14.33 -3.22 -1.39
C GLN A 108 13.76 -1.80 -1.34
N ARG A 109 14.19 -0.90 -2.24
CA ARG A 109 13.66 0.47 -2.32
C ARG A 109 12.17 0.47 -2.66
N VAL A 110 11.75 -0.31 -3.65
CA VAL A 110 10.33 -0.42 -4.05
C VAL A 110 9.49 -0.97 -2.90
N ASN A 111 9.90 -2.09 -2.32
CA ASN A 111 9.13 -2.75 -1.26
C ASN A 111 9.07 -1.90 0.02
N ALA A 112 10.16 -1.22 0.40
CA ALA A 112 10.16 -0.32 1.54
C ALA A 112 9.22 0.88 1.31
N ALA A 113 9.28 1.49 0.12
CA ALA A 113 8.38 2.60 -0.22
C ALA A 113 6.90 2.15 -0.20
N LYS A 114 6.57 1.00 -0.78
CA LYS A 114 5.21 0.45 -0.73
C LYS A 114 4.75 0.14 0.71
N GLY A 115 5.64 -0.40 1.55
CA GLY A 115 5.34 -0.67 2.96
C GLY A 115 5.00 0.59 3.75
N VAL A 116 5.78 1.66 3.58
CA VAL A 116 5.49 2.98 4.19
C VAL A 116 4.19 3.55 3.65
N ALA A 117 3.99 3.50 2.32
CA ALA A 117 2.78 4.02 1.67
C ALA A 117 1.52 3.32 2.18
N TYR A 118 1.56 1.99 2.33
CA TYR A 118 0.46 1.18 2.83
C TYR A 118 0.09 1.56 4.28
N LEU A 119 1.08 1.78 5.15
CA LEU A 119 0.82 2.20 6.53
C LEU A 119 0.18 3.59 6.56
N TYR A 120 0.71 4.55 5.79
CA TYR A 120 0.10 5.87 5.68
C TYR A 120 -1.32 5.85 5.11
N LEU A 121 -1.59 4.99 4.13
CA LEU A 121 -2.93 4.78 3.58
C LEU A 121 -3.91 4.34 4.68
N ASN A 122 -3.54 3.33 5.47
CA ASN A 122 -4.39 2.84 6.56
C ASN A 122 -4.53 3.84 7.72
N MET A 123 -3.53 4.70 7.93
CA MET A 123 -3.61 5.85 8.85
C MET A 123 -4.39 7.04 8.26
N ARG A 124 -4.94 6.91 7.05
CA ARG A 124 -5.64 7.97 6.30
C ARG A 124 -4.80 9.22 6.01
N LYS A 125 -3.47 9.06 6.00
CA LYS A 125 -2.48 10.08 5.62
C LYS A 125 -2.22 10.00 4.11
N PHE A 126 -3.20 10.46 3.34
CA PHE A 126 -3.28 10.21 1.90
C PHE A 126 -2.14 10.86 1.10
N ASP A 127 -1.73 12.08 1.43
CA ASP A 127 -0.66 12.76 0.70
C ASP A 127 0.69 12.07 0.92
N GLU A 128 0.97 11.65 2.16
CA GLU A 128 2.14 10.86 2.49
C GLU A 128 2.11 9.49 1.81
N ALA A 129 0.97 8.81 1.80
CA ALA A 129 0.81 7.55 1.08
C ALA A 129 1.11 7.70 -0.41
N LYS A 130 0.52 8.71 -1.08
CA LYS A 130 0.79 9.00 -2.50
C LYS A 130 2.25 9.33 -2.75
N LYS A 131 2.91 10.09 -1.86
CA LYS A 131 4.35 10.39 -1.99
C LYS A 131 5.19 9.12 -2.09
N TYR A 132 4.95 8.13 -1.22
CA TYR A 132 5.72 6.89 -1.23
C TYR A 132 5.30 5.93 -2.35
N TYR A 133 4.03 5.87 -2.74
CA TYR A 133 3.63 5.12 -3.94
C TYR A 133 4.24 5.69 -5.22
N ARG A 134 4.28 7.03 -5.37
CA ARG A 134 4.98 7.69 -6.48
C ARG A 134 6.49 7.44 -6.45
N MET A 135 7.10 7.34 -5.27
CA MET A 135 8.49 6.91 -5.14
C MET A 135 8.69 5.48 -5.65
N ALA A 136 7.79 4.56 -5.29
CA ALA A 136 7.85 3.17 -5.74
C ALA A 136 7.70 3.08 -7.27
N SER A 137 6.72 3.77 -7.88
CA SER A 137 6.52 3.75 -9.33
C SER A 137 7.60 4.49 -10.12
N ALA A 138 8.28 5.48 -9.52
CA ALA A 138 9.44 6.10 -10.16
C ALA A 138 10.63 5.13 -10.27
N VAL A 139 10.77 4.21 -9.32
CA VAL A 139 11.81 3.17 -9.34
C VAL A 139 11.37 1.99 -10.21
N ASP A 140 10.10 1.61 -10.13
CA ASP A 140 9.47 0.55 -10.91
C ASP A 140 8.21 0.99 -11.65
N PRO A 141 8.35 1.57 -12.86
CA PRO A 141 7.21 2.06 -13.64
C PRO A 141 6.37 0.94 -14.26
N ASN A 142 6.79 -0.33 -14.11
CA ASN A 142 6.08 -1.49 -14.62
C ASN A 142 5.34 -2.27 -13.52
N ASP A 143 5.48 -1.88 -12.24
CA ASP A 143 4.65 -2.41 -11.17
C ASP A 143 3.26 -1.72 -11.21
N PRO A 144 2.15 -2.44 -11.46
CA PRO A 144 0.82 -1.86 -11.47
C PRO A 144 0.32 -1.44 -10.09
N GLU A 145 0.88 -1.99 -9.01
CA GLU A 145 0.32 -1.83 -7.66
C GLU A 145 0.36 -0.39 -7.14
N PRO A 146 1.47 0.37 -7.24
CA PRO A 146 1.47 1.75 -6.78
C PRO A 146 0.47 2.65 -7.51
N TYR A 147 0.26 2.42 -8.82
CA TYR A 147 -0.74 3.16 -9.60
C TYR A 147 -2.16 2.82 -9.16
N TYR A 148 -2.45 1.53 -8.95
CA TYR A 148 -3.73 1.10 -8.38
C TYR A 148 -3.97 1.75 -7.01
N SER A 149 -2.99 1.74 -6.12
CA SER A 149 -3.13 2.33 -4.78
C SER A 149 -3.37 3.84 -4.81
N VAL A 150 -2.76 4.58 -5.73
CA VAL A 150 -3.08 6.01 -5.95
C VAL A 150 -4.54 6.16 -6.37
N GLY A 151 -5.04 5.33 -7.30
CA GLY A 151 -6.45 5.31 -7.69
C GLY A 151 -7.41 5.06 -6.52
N VAL A 152 -7.08 4.12 -5.63
CA VAL A 152 -7.87 3.85 -4.41
C VAL A 152 -7.87 5.05 -3.45
N ILE A 153 -6.72 5.70 -3.27
CA ILE A 153 -6.59 6.91 -2.45
C ILE A 153 -7.48 8.02 -3.00
N ASP A 154 -7.39 8.28 -4.30
CA ASP A 154 -8.12 9.38 -4.94
C ASP A 154 -9.63 9.13 -4.99
N TRP A 155 -10.05 7.86 -5.15
CA TRP A 155 -11.44 7.48 -4.94
C TRP A 155 -11.90 7.81 -3.52
N THR A 156 -11.14 7.39 -2.50
CA THR A 156 -11.48 7.62 -1.09
C THR A 156 -11.57 9.11 -0.77
N ALA A 157 -10.62 9.90 -1.29
CA ALA A 157 -10.56 11.34 -1.13
C ALA A 157 -11.71 12.08 -1.82
N SER A 158 -12.31 11.50 -2.87
CA SER A 158 -13.47 12.06 -3.59
C SER A 158 -14.80 11.61 -2.99
N TYR A 159 -14.91 10.32 -2.67
CA TYR A 159 -16.10 9.67 -2.14
C TYR A 159 -16.55 10.25 -0.82
N GLN A 160 -15.62 10.42 0.14
CA GLN A 160 -15.99 10.86 1.48
C GLN A 160 -16.57 12.30 1.51
N PRO A 161 -15.96 13.32 0.89
CA PRO A 161 -16.56 14.64 0.80
C PRO A 161 -17.94 14.64 0.16
N ARG A 162 -18.15 13.83 -0.89
CA ARG A 162 -19.46 13.66 -1.53
C ARG A 162 -20.49 13.11 -0.55
N MET A 163 -20.14 12.05 0.18
CA MET A 163 -21.00 11.42 1.17
C MET A 163 -21.36 12.37 2.32
N GLU A 164 -20.39 13.13 2.83
CA GLU A 164 -20.62 14.14 3.86
C GLU A 164 -21.54 15.27 3.37
N ALA A 165 -21.36 15.70 2.11
CA ALA A 165 -22.20 16.73 1.51
C ALA A 165 -23.65 16.26 1.33
N ARG A 166 -23.86 15.03 0.88
CA ARG A 166 -25.20 14.42 0.78
C ARG A 166 -25.88 14.29 2.13
N ALA A 167 -25.16 13.84 3.14
CA ALA A 167 -25.70 13.70 4.49
C ALA A 167 -26.18 15.05 5.05
N LYS A 168 -25.45 16.14 4.80
CA LYS A 168 -25.86 17.51 5.19
C LYS A 168 -27.14 17.97 4.49
N LEU A 169 -27.39 17.48 3.28
CA LEU A 169 -28.59 17.76 2.50
C LEU A 169 -29.76 16.79 2.81
N GLY A 170 -29.56 15.82 3.71
CA GLY A 170 -30.55 14.79 4.02
C GLY A 170 -30.78 13.76 2.91
N LEU A 171 -29.86 13.67 1.94
CA LEU A 171 -29.97 12.77 0.80
C LEU A 171 -29.47 11.36 1.14
N LYS A 172 -30.02 10.37 0.45
CA LYS A 172 -29.49 8.99 0.51
C LYS A 172 -28.15 8.88 -0.21
N PRO A 173 -27.30 7.89 0.13
CA PRO A 173 -26.02 7.67 -0.54
C PRO A 173 -26.11 7.53 -2.06
N GLU A 174 -27.19 6.96 -2.58
CA GLU A 174 -27.42 6.70 -4.00
C GLU A 174 -28.16 7.84 -4.70
N GLU A 175 -28.64 8.83 -3.94
CA GLU A 175 -29.43 9.93 -4.47
C GLU A 175 -28.53 10.99 -5.09
N ASN A 176 -28.77 11.29 -6.36
CA ASN A 176 -27.98 12.26 -7.08
C ASN A 176 -28.38 13.70 -6.73
N LEU A 177 -27.39 14.60 -6.75
CA LEU A 177 -27.66 16.02 -6.60
C LEU A 177 -28.58 16.50 -7.73
N ASN A 178 -29.67 17.17 -7.35
CA ASN A 178 -30.65 17.75 -8.25
C ASN A 178 -30.15 19.11 -8.76
N PRO A 179 -29.81 19.25 -10.05
CA PRO A 179 -29.28 20.51 -10.57
C PRO A 179 -30.34 21.62 -10.68
N LYS A 180 -31.63 21.30 -10.51
CA LYS A 180 -32.71 22.29 -10.46
C LYS A 180 -32.90 22.86 -9.06
N ASP A 181 -32.44 22.15 -8.04
CA ASP A 181 -32.42 22.66 -6.68
C ASP A 181 -31.21 23.59 -6.49
N LYS A 182 -31.45 24.81 -5.99
CA LYS A 182 -30.42 25.85 -5.89
C LYS A 182 -29.31 25.48 -4.91
N GLU A 183 -29.67 24.83 -3.80
CA GLU A 183 -28.71 24.44 -2.76
C GLU A 183 -27.88 23.25 -3.22
N GLN A 184 -28.53 22.21 -3.76
CA GLN A 184 -27.83 21.03 -4.27
C GLN A 184 -26.94 21.36 -5.48
N LYS A 185 -27.37 22.27 -6.36
CA LYS A 185 -26.53 22.77 -7.47
C LYS A 185 -25.27 23.45 -6.95
N LYS A 186 -25.37 24.28 -5.90
CA LYS A 186 -24.21 24.93 -5.29
C LYS A 186 -23.24 23.89 -4.73
N VAL A 187 -23.74 22.92 -3.96
CA VAL A 187 -22.94 21.82 -3.40
C VAL A 187 -22.25 21.01 -4.49
N CYS A 188 -22.95 20.72 -5.60
CA CYS A 188 -22.35 20.03 -6.73
C CYS A 188 -21.16 20.80 -7.32
N ILE A 189 -21.30 22.11 -7.55
CA ILE A 189 -20.20 22.93 -8.09
C ILE A 189 -18.99 22.93 -7.15
N GLU A 190 -19.22 23.02 -5.84
CA GLU A 190 -18.15 22.94 -4.83
C GLU A 190 -17.44 21.58 -4.85
N LEU A 191 -18.20 20.48 -4.94
CA LEU A 191 -17.64 19.14 -5.07
C LEU A 191 -16.90 18.96 -6.40
N LYS A 192 -17.43 19.48 -7.52
CA LYS A 192 -16.75 19.45 -8.83
C LYS A 192 -15.37 20.08 -8.73
N GLN A 193 -15.29 21.29 -8.18
CA GLN A 193 -14.01 21.99 -8.01
C GLN A 193 -13.04 21.24 -7.10
N LYS A 194 -13.53 20.72 -5.98
CA LYS A 194 -12.71 20.02 -4.98
C LYS A 194 -12.21 18.65 -5.47
N ASN A 195 -13.09 17.87 -6.10
CA ASN A 195 -12.83 16.47 -6.42
C ASN A 195 -12.22 16.27 -7.81
N THR A 196 -12.39 17.21 -8.76
CA THR A 196 -11.86 17.06 -10.14
C THR A 196 -10.39 16.64 -10.19
N PRO A 197 -9.46 17.24 -9.41
CA PRO A 197 -8.05 16.83 -9.44
C PRO A 197 -7.84 15.36 -9.05
N ALA A 198 -8.50 14.90 -7.98
CA ALA A 198 -8.42 13.51 -7.54
C ALA A 198 -9.13 12.57 -8.52
N ILE A 199 -10.28 12.98 -9.07
CA ILE A 199 -10.99 12.21 -10.08
C ILE A 199 -10.10 11.93 -11.30
N GLN A 200 -9.43 12.97 -11.80
CA GLN A 200 -8.53 12.86 -12.94
C GLN A 200 -7.31 11.98 -12.62
N GLU A 201 -6.61 12.26 -11.51
CA GLU A 201 -5.43 11.48 -11.10
C GLU A 201 -5.77 10.01 -10.89
N GLY A 202 -6.91 9.71 -10.26
CA GLY A 202 -7.32 8.35 -9.98
C GLY A 202 -7.65 7.58 -11.25
N ILE A 203 -8.36 8.18 -12.22
CA ILE A 203 -8.64 7.56 -13.51
C ILE A 203 -7.34 7.32 -14.29
N GLU A 204 -6.44 8.30 -14.36
CA GLU A 204 -5.14 8.14 -15.03
C GLU A 204 -4.29 7.02 -14.40
N SER A 205 -4.23 6.98 -13.07
CA SER A 205 -3.47 5.97 -12.35
C SER A 205 -4.07 4.58 -12.52
N LEU A 206 -5.40 4.43 -12.44
CA LEU A 206 -6.05 3.15 -12.68
C LEU A 206 -5.91 2.68 -14.13
N ASN A 207 -5.97 3.60 -15.10
CA ASN A 207 -5.70 3.28 -16.50
C ASN A 207 -4.28 2.73 -16.67
N LYS A 208 -3.28 3.35 -16.05
CA LYS A 208 -1.90 2.86 -16.06
C LYS A 208 -1.78 1.47 -15.41
N ALA A 209 -2.46 1.24 -14.29
CA ALA A 209 -2.47 -0.05 -13.61
C ALA A 209 -3.07 -1.16 -14.50
N ILE A 210 -4.20 -0.89 -15.16
CA ILE A 210 -4.89 -1.83 -16.06
C ILE A 210 -4.06 -2.08 -17.33
N GLN A 211 -3.38 -1.07 -17.88
CA GLN A 211 -2.46 -1.24 -19.01
C GLN A 211 -1.29 -2.18 -18.67
N LEU A 212 -0.74 -2.08 -17.46
CA LEU A 212 0.35 -2.92 -16.98
C LEU A 212 -0.11 -4.33 -16.61
N ARG A 213 -1.33 -4.47 -16.07
CA ARG A 213 -1.96 -5.74 -15.71
C ARG A 213 -3.40 -5.78 -16.26
N PRO A 214 -3.61 -6.30 -17.48
CA PRO A 214 -4.93 -6.31 -18.12
C PRO A 214 -5.99 -7.17 -17.43
N ASP A 215 -5.60 -8.08 -16.52
CA ASP A 215 -6.51 -8.91 -15.71
C ASP A 215 -6.67 -8.39 -14.26
N TYR A 216 -6.36 -7.11 -14.02
CA TYR A 216 -6.47 -6.48 -12.71
C TYR A 216 -7.91 -6.04 -12.41
N ASP A 217 -8.76 -7.01 -12.11
CA ASP A 217 -10.19 -6.80 -11.83
C ASP A 217 -10.46 -5.84 -10.67
N ASP A 218 -9.60 -5.79 -9.65
CA ASP A 218 -9.74 -4.79 -8.58
C ASP A 218 -9.55 -3.35 -9.10
N ALA A 219 -8.57 -3.12 -10.00
CA ALA A 219 -8.38 -1.81 -10.61
C ALA A 219 -9.55 -1.42 -11.52
N MET A 220 -10.14 -2.39 -12.24
CA MET A 220 -11.36 -2.17 -13.04
C MET A 220 -12.56 -1.80 -12.15
N ALA A 221 -12.71 -2.46 -11.00
CA ALA A 221 -13.76 -2.15 -10.05
C ALA A 221 -13.67 -0.70 -9.56
N TYR A 222 -12.45 -0.25 -9.22
CA TYR A 222 -12.20 1.15 -8.86
C TYR A 222 -12.37 2.10 -10.04
N MET A 223 -12.07 1.69 -11.28
CA MET A 223 -12.31 2.51 -12.45
C MET A 223 -13.80 2.85 -12.61
N ASN A 224 -14.67 1.85 -12.46
CA ASN A 224 -16.12 2.08 -12.37
C ASN A 224 -16.48 3.11 -11.28
N LEU A 225 -15.93 2.95 -10.06
CA LEU A 225 -16.23 3.86 -8.96
C LEU A 225 -15.76 5.29 -9.25
N MET A 226 -14.61 5.47 -9.89
CA MET A 226 -14.11 6.78 -10.29
C MET A 226 -14.99 7.45 -11.34
N TYR A 227 -15.49 6.70 -12.33
CA TYR A 227 -16.44 7.25 -13.31
C TYR A 227 -17.79 7.60 -12.67
N ARG A 228 -18.21 6.90 -11.60
CA ARG A 228 -19.38 7.30 -10.81
C ARG A 228 -19.13 8.60 -10.05
N GLU A 229 -17.96 8.78 -9.44
CA GLU A 229 -17.58 10.05 -8.81
C GLU A 229 -17.52 11.20 -9.83
N LYS A 230 -17.00 10.92 -11.04
CA LYS A 230 -16.99 11.88 -12.15
C LYS A 230 -18.41 12.27 -12.56
N ALA A 231 -19.27 11.29 -12.84
CA ALA A 231 -20.68 11.53 -13.20
C ALA A 231 -21.44 12.30 -12.11
N ASP A 232 -21.11 12.09 -10.84
CA ASP A 232 -21.77 12.72 -9.70
C ASP A 232 -21.67 14.25 -9.73
N VAL A 233 -20.51 14.76 -10.17
CA VAL A 233 -20.19 16.18 -10.19
C VAL A 233 -20.53 16.88 -11.52
N GLU A 234 -21.08 16.14 -12.49
CA GLU A 234 -21.60 16.67 -13.77
C GLU A 234 -23.06 17.16 -13.64
N CYS A 235 -23.30 18.14 -12.76
CA CYS A 235 -24.64 18.71 -12.55
C CYS A 235 -25.08 19.73 -13.61
N ASP A 236 -24.14 20.28 -14.37
CA ASP A 236 -24.37 21.25 -15.43
C ASP A 236 -24.44 20.62 -16.83
N ASP A 237 -23.97 19.38 -16.98
CA ASP A 237 -23.98 18.63 -18.23
C ASP A 237 -24.52 17.20 -18.04
N LEU A 238 -25.85 17.07 -18.14
CA LEU A 238 -26.53 15.79 -17.98
C LEU A 238 -26.21 14.79 -19.10
N ALA A 239 -25.74 15.25 -20.27
CA ALA A 239 -25.34 14.37 -21.35
C ALA A 239 -24.00 13.72 -21.04
N THR A 240 -23.00 14.52 -20.62
CA THR A 240 -21.71 14.00 -20.15
C THR A 240 -21.88 13.09 -18.95
N ARG A 241 -22.74 13.46 -18.00
CA ARG A 241 -23.11 12.60 -16.87
C ARG A 241 -23.61 11.22 -17.31
N ALA A 242 -24.51 11.17 -18.29
CA ALA A 242 -25.04 9.90 -18.79
C ALA A 242 -23.96 9.04 -19.46
N GLU A 243 -23.00 9.67 -20.15
CA GLU A 243 -21.89 8.97 -20.79
C GLU A 243 -20.87 8.43 -19.77
N ASP A 244 -20.57 9.19 -18.72
CA ASP A 244 -19.72 8.72 -17.62
C ASP A 244 -20.36 7.54 -16.89
N LEU A 245 -21.69 7.53 -16.69
CA LEU A 245 -22.40 6.39 -16.11
C LEU A 245 -22.34 5.15 -17.00
N LYS A 246 -22.50 5.28 -18.33
CA LYS A 246 -22.31 4.14 -19.25
C LYS A 246 -20.89 3.59 -19.18
N THR A 247 -19.91 4.48 -19.09
CA THR A 247 -18.50 4.09 -18.94
C THR A 247 -18.28 3.35 -17.62
N ALA A 248 -18.89 3.82 -16.53
CA ALA A 248 -18.86 3.11 -15.25
C ALA A 248 -19.47 1.71 -15.35
N ASP A 249 -20.65 1.57 -15.96
CA ASP A 249 -21.31 0.28 -16.15
C ASP A 249 -20.50 -0.67 -17.04
N HIS A 250 -19.85 -0.15 -18.09
CA HIS A 250 -18.90 -0.92 -18.90
C HIS A 250 -17.76 -1.52 -18.05
N TRP A 251 -17.21 -0.75 -17.11
CA TRP A 251 -16.17 -1.24 -16.20
C TRP A 251 -16.69 -2.27 -15.19
N VAL A 252 -17.97 -2.20 -14.80
CA VAL A 252 -18.61 -3.28 -14.01
C VAL A 252 -18.61 -4.57 -14.83
N ASP A 253 -19.04 -4.53 -16.09
CA ASP A 253 -19.05 -5.69 -16.97
C ASP A 253 -17.64 -6.27 -17.16
N GLN A 254 -16.64 -5.43 -17.44
CA GLN A 254 -15.25 -5.85 -17.57
C GLN A 254 -14.72 -6.51 -16.30
N THR A 255 -15.05 -5.96 -15.13
CA THR A 255 -14.67 -6.53 -13.84
C THR A 255 -15.24 -7.94 -13.67
N LEU A 256 -16.54 -8.12 -13.93
CA LEU A 256 -17.23 -9.41 -13.79
C LEU A 256 -16.70 -10.44 -14.79
N LEU A 257 -16.50 -10.04 -16.06
CA LEU A 257 -15.93 -10.89 -17.10
C LEU A 257 -14.52 -11.35 -16.73
N THR A 258 -13.67 -10.44 -16.25
CA THR A 258 -12.30 -10.74 -15.84
C THR A 258 -12.27 -11.69 -14.64
N LYS A 259 -13.10 -11.46 -13.62
CA LYS A 259 -13.25 -12.36 -12.46
C LYS A 259 -13.67 -13.76 -12.88
N LYS A 260 -14.68 -13.87 -13.76
CA LYS A 260 -15.14 -15.15 -14.31
C LYS A 260 -14.02 -15.88 -15.05
N ALA A 261 -13.32 -15.20 -15.96
CA ALA A 261 -12.22 -15.78 -16.72
C ALA A 261 -11.05 -16.24 -15.83
N LYS A 262 -10.76 -15.53 -14.72
CA LYS A 262 -9.76 -15.95 -13.73
C LYS A 262 -10.18 -17.20 -12.98
N ALA A 263 -11.44 -17.28 -12.54
CA ALA A 263 -11.99 -18.45 -11.84
C ALA A 263 -11.96 -19.71 -12.71
N GLU A 264 -12.29 -19.59 -14.01
CA GLU A 264 -12.27 -20.70 -14.97
C GLU A 264 -10.85 -21.26 -15.20
N LYS A 265 -9.80 -20.43 -15.02
CA LYS A 265 -8.39 -20.84 -15.13
C LYS A 265 -7.85 -21.52 -13.87
N GLN A 266 -8.58 -21.50 -12.75
CA GLN A 266 -8.18 -22.11 -11.48
C GLN A 266 -9.23 -23.12 -10.97
N PRO A 267 -9.37 -24.29 -11.62
CA PRO A 267 -10.48 -25.22 -11.37
C PRO A 267 -10.49 -25.92 -9.99
N GLY A 268 -9.65 -25.52 -9.03
CA GLY A 268 -9.52 -26.16 -7.71
C GLY A 268 -9.99 -25.35 -6.50
N GLN A 269 -10.52 -24.13 -6.69
CA GLN A 269 -11.00 -23.27 -5.59
C GLN A 269 -12.54 -23.09 -5.56
N GLN A 270 -13.29 -23.84 -6.36
CA GLN A 270 -14.75 -23.84 -6.23
C GLN A 270 -15.13 -24.63 -4.96
N GLY A 271 -15.70 -23.88 -4.01
CA GLY A 271 -16.11 -24.39 -2.71
C GLY A 271 -17.00 -25.61 -2.82
N ILE A 272 -16.90 -26.47 -1.81
CA ILE A 272 -17.79 -27.59 -1.54
C ILE A 272 -19.23 -27.07 -1.63
N THR A 273 -19.89 -27.30 -2.77
CA THR A 273 -21.34 -27.19 -2.83
C THR A 273 -21.86 -28.30 -1.92
N ALA A 274 -22.38 -27.92 -0.77
CA ALA A 274 -23.08 -28.82 0.13
C ALA A 274 -24.21 -29.48 -0.67
N ASP A 275 -23.99 -30.74 -1.03
CA ASP A 275 -25.01 -31.64 -1.55
C ASP A 275 -26.07 -31.78 -0.45
N GLN A 276 -27.20 -31.09 -0.61
CA GLN A 276 -28.36 -31.34 0.23
C GLN A 276 -28.99 -32.65 -0.22
N SER A 277 -28.50 -33.75 0.34
CA SER A 277 -29.14 -35.04 0.26
C SER A 277 -30.26 -35.16 1.29
N LYS A 278 -31.50 -35.11 0.77
CA LYS A 278 -32.78 -35.67 1.27
C LYS A 278 -33.40 -35.12 2.55
#